data_AF-A0A8T0G3S1-F1
#
_entry.id   AF-A0A8T0G3S1-F1
#
_cell.length_a   1.000
_cell.length_b   1.000
_cell.length_c   1.000
_cell.angle_alpha   90.00
_cell.angle_beta   90.00
_cell.angle_gamma   90.00
#
_symmetry.space_group_name_H-M   'P 1'
#
loop_
_entity.id
_entity.type
_entity.pdbx_description
1 polymer ?
#
loop_
_entity_poly.entity_id
_entity_poly.type
_entity_poly.pdbx_seq_one_letter_code
_entity_poly.pdbx_strand_id
1 'polypeptide(L)'
;MTVKLMCLQFYIEDTEQKKEELSKKEKAAELDECDKEFLLDKAKIIEDCAELLEKSPSEAKENEFSQEDFKEIESALENIATEKNKLIIEKEEIEDLKEEMAEYKQDIKELQDVVLETGHKEIHESKAALRLSKRVDKMISAMDHLLDGLNKERDTLQQQIHSKVKEGVSIGKERDDIIGINELVLAIKRIQKVSDDTRLQRIADVLEKMDVDHDGAVEIDHVLKPYT
;
A
#
# COMPACT_ATOMS: atom_id res chain seq x y z
N MET A 1 -43.26 -66.01 -2.19
CA MET A 1 -43.51 -65.09 -3.32
C MET A 1 -42.68 -63.80 -3.27
N THR A 2 -42.12 -63.43 -2.12
CA THR A 2 -41.38 -62.16 -1.89
C THR A 2 -40.14 -61.93 -2.77
N VAL A 3 -39.27 -62.94 -2.96
CA VAL A 3 -38.02 -62.77 -3.73
C VAL A 3 -38.27 -62.33 -5.18
N LYS A 4 -39.37 -62.80 -5.80
CA LYS A 4 -39.71 -62.48 -7.19
C LYS A 4 -40.27 -61.06 -7.37
N LEU A 5 -40.78 -60.44 -6.29
CA LEU A 5 -41.14 -59.02 -6.29
C LEU A 5 -39.89 -58.14 -6.20
N MET A 6 -38.96 -58.43 -5.28
CA MET A 6 -37.72 -57.65 -5.14
C MET A 6 -36.89 -57.63 -6.44
N CYS A 7 -36.77 -58.76 -7.14
CA CYS A 7 -36.09 -58.78 -8.44
C CYS A 7 -36.79 -57.96 -9.52
N LEU A 8 -38.14 -57.87 -9.52
CA LEU A 8 -38.85 -56.99 -10.45
C LEU A 8 -38.64 -55.52 -10.11
N GLN A 9 -38.64 -55.18 -8.83
CA GLN A 9 -38.52 -53.81 -8.34
C GLN A 9 -37.14 -53.22 -8.66
N PHE A 10 -36.08 -54.00 -8.42
CA PHE A 10 -34.70 -53.65 -8.82
C PHE A 10 -34.57 -53.45 -10.35
N TYR A 11 -35.20 -54.33 -11.15
CA TYR A 11 -35.17 -54.21 -12.62
C TYR A 11 -35.92 -52.98 -13.15
N ILE A 12 -36.93 -52.48 -12.42
CA ILE A 12 -37.65 -51.26 -12.78
C ILE A 12 -36.79 -50.04 -12.46
N GLU A 13 -36.22 -49.97 -11.25
CA GLU A 13 -35.33 -48.89 -10.82
C GLU A 13 -34.11 -48.73 -11.75
N ASP A 14 -33.45 -49.83 -12.13
CA ASP A 14 -32.34 -49.83 -13.11
C ASP A 14 -32.78 -49.27 -14.48
N THR A 15 -34.01 -49.55 -14.94
CA THR A 15 -34.51 -49.03 -16.22
C THR A 15 -34.93 -47.57 -16.17
N GLU A 16 -35.30 -47.05 -15.00
CA GLU A 16 -35.62 -45.62 -14.81
C GLU A 16 -34.34 -44.78 -14.73
N GLN A 17 -33.35 -45.21 -13.94
CA GLN A 17 -32.03 -44.55 -13.89
C GLN A 17 -31.39 -44.46 -15.27
N LYS A 18 -31.43 -45.55 -16.05
CA LYS A 18 -30.86 -45.60 -17.40
C LYS A 18 -31.59 -44.73 -18.42
N LYS A 19 -32.89 -44.43 -18.22
CA LYS A 19 -33.63 -43.45 -19.03
C LYS A 19 -33.28 -42.01 -18.64
N GLU A 20 -33.06 -41.73 -17.36
CA GLU A 20 -32.69 -40.39 -16.90
C GLU A 20 -31.28 -40.00 -17.39
N GLU A 21 -30.32 -40.93 -17.40
CA GLU A 21 -28.99 -40.69 -17.98
C GLU A 21 -29.03 -40.41 -19.50
N LEU A 22 -29.89 -41.13 -20.25
CA LEU A 22 -30.07 -40.88 -21.68
C LEU A 22 -30.65 -39.49 -21.93
N SER A 23 -31.68 -39.08 -21.18
CA SER A 23 -32.27 -37.74 -21.31
C SER A 23 -31.28 -36.61 -20.96
N LYS A 24 -30.37 -36.84 -20.00
CA LYS A 24 -29.30 -35.88 -19.67
C LYS A 24 -28.24 -35.77 -20.77
N LYS A 25 -27.91 -36.87 -21.45
CA LYS A 25 -26.97 -36.86 -22.59
C LYS A 25 -27.55 -36.20 -23.84
N GLU A 26 -28.83 -36.43 -24.13
CA GLU A 26 -29.51 -35.85 -25.30
C GLU A 26 -29.58 -34.32 -25.19
N LYS A 27 -29.95 -33.79 -24.02
CA LYS A 27 -29.96 -32.33 -23.74
C LYS A 27 -28.57 -31.69 -23.74
N ALA A 28 -27.52 -32.45 -23.45
CA ALA A 28 -26.14 -31.95 -23.52
C ALA A 28 -25.63 -31.86 -24.97
N ALA A 29 -26.18 -32.66 -25.89
CA ALA A 29 -25.86 -32.58 -27.32
C ALA A 29 -26.57 -31.40 -28.02
N GLU A 30 -27.86 -31.16 -27.72
CA GLU A 30 -28.61 -30.03 -28.30
C GLU A 30 -28.02 -28.65 -27.95
N LEU A 31 -27.36 -28.52 -26.80
CA LEU A 31 -26.71 -27.26 -26.39
C LEU A 31 -25.37 -26.98 -27.10
N ASP A 32 -24.75 -27.98 -27.74
CA ASP A 32 -23.42 -27.84 -28.39
C ASP A 32 -23.51 -27.70 -29.94
N GLU A 33 -24.71 -27.83 -30.52
CA GLU A 33 -24.98 -27.59 -31.95
C GLU A 33 -25.44 -26.15 -32.27
N CYS A 34 -25.89 -25.36 -31.28
CA CYS A 34 -26.46 -24.03 -31.54
C CYS A 34 -25.42 -22.95 -31.94
N ASP A 35 -24.16 -23.10 -31.53
CA ASP A 35 -23.10 -22.10 -31.74
C ASP A 35 -22.28 -22.27 -33.04
N LYS A 36 -22.69 -23.19 -33.94
CA LYS A 36 -21.91 -23.54 -35.15
C LYS A 36 -22.50 -23.04 -36.48
N GLU A 37 -23.72 -22.50 -36.51
CA GLU A 37 -24.39 -22.03 -37.75
C GLU A 37 -24.85 -20.56 -37.75
N PHE A 38 -23.95 -19.59 -37.52
CA PHE A 38 -24.21 -18.21 -37.93
C PHE A 38 -22.97 -17.37 -38.34
N LEU A 39 -22.19 -17.87 -39.29
CA LEU A 39 -21.18 -17.08 -40.01
C LEU A 39 -21.49 -17.01 -41.52
N LEU A 40 -22.59 -16.33 -41.85
CA LEU A 40 -22.96 -15.98 -43.22
C LEU A 40 -22.23 -14.72 -43.67
N ASP A 41 -21.20 -14.92 -44.49
CA ASP A 41 -20.35 -13.88 -45.02
C ASP A 41 -21.15 -12.84 -45.85
N LYS A 42 -21.07 -11.57 -45.44
CA LYS A 42 -21.71 -10.42 -46.09
C LYS A 42 -20.76 -9.25 -46.22
N ALA A 43 -19.54 -9.51 -46.70
CA ALA A 43 -18.63 -8.46 -47.15
C ALA A 43 -19.29 -7.63 -48.27
N LYS A 44 -19.65 -6.38 -47.96
CA LYS A 44 -20.05 -5.39 -48.96
C LYS A 44 -18.77 -4.76 -49.51
N ILE A 45 -18.62 -4.77 -50.84
CA ILE A 45 -17.46 -4.19 -51.53
C ILE A 45 -17.35 -2.71 -51.14
N ILE A 46 -16.20 -2.31 -50.61
CA ILE A 46 -15.87 -0.92 -50.27
C ILE A 46 -15.19 -0.31 -51.50
N GLU A 47 -15.75 0.79 -52.01
CA GLU A 47 -15.10 1.61 -53.03
C GLU A 47 -13.96 2.43 -52.41
N ASP A 48 -12.85 2.53 -53.14
CA ASP A 48 -11.64 3.21 -52.69
C ASP A 48 -11.82 4.74 -52.75
N CYS A 49 -11.89 5.37 -51.58
CA CYS A 49 -11.97 6.82 -51.39
C CYS A 49 -10.77 7.32 -50.58
N ALA A 50 -9.56 7.00 -51.04
CA ALA A 50 -8.31 7.49 -50.48
C ALA A 50 -8.02 8.96 -50.84
N GLU A 51 -8.81 9.92 -50.33
CA GLU A 51 -8.37 11.33 -50.19
C GLU A 51 -9.24 12.13 -49.19
N LEU A 52 -8.66 13.18 -48.60
CA LEU A 52 -9.24 14.13 -47.63
C LEU A 52 -9.35 13.71 -46.15
N LEU A 53 -8.21 13.55 -45.47
CA LEU A 53 -8.05 13.99 -44.07
C LEU A 53 -6.66 14.62 -43.84
N GLU A 54 -6.55 15.93 -44.10
CA GLU A 54 -5.46 16.74 -43.55
C GLU A 54 -5.84 17.31 -42.17
N LYS A 55 -4.87 17.31 -41.26
CA LYS A 55 -4.76 18.09 -39.99
C LYS A 55 -5.62 17.66 -38.78
N SER A 56 -4.88 17.09 -37.82
CA SER A 56 -5.07 16.95 -36.36
C SER A 56 -5.47 18.25 -35.62
N PRO A 57 -5.86 18.25 -34.32
CA PRO A 57 -5.57 17.23 -33.29
C PRO A 57 -6.78 16.97 -32.31
N SER A 58 -6.71 16.38 -31.10
CA SER A 58 -5.65 15.76 -30.26
C SER A 58 -6.28 14.78 -29.25
N GLU A 59 -6.17 13.45 -29.43
CA GLU A 59 -6.65 12.45 -28.46
C GLU A 59 -5.75 11.20 -28.42
N ALA A 60 -4.47 11.32 -28.01
CA ALA A 60 -3.54 10.18 -28.02
C ALA A 60 -2.30 10.29 -27.09
N LYS A 61 -2.37 10.93 -25.91
CA LYS A 61 -1.26 10.96 -24.92
C LYS A 61 -1.73 11.16 -23.45
N GLU A 62 -2.40 10.16 -22.86
CA GLU A 62 -2.72 10.15 -21.40
C GLU A 62 -2.37 8.80 -20.70
N ASN A 63 -1.69 7.87 -21.37
CA ASN A 63 -1.57 6.47 -20.90
C ASN A 63 -0.13 6.03 -20.56
N GLU A 64 0.79 6.98 -20.33
CA GLU A 64 2.16 6.70 -19.90
C GLU A 64 2.42 7.46 -18.60
N PHE A 65 2.90 6.76 -17.56
CA PHE A 65 3.38 7.39 -16.33
C PHE A 65 4.56 8.30 -16.71
N SER A 66 4.41 9.60 -16.51
CA SER A 66 5.31 10.59 -17.09
C SER A 66 6.67 10.58 -16.39
N GLN A 67 7.71 11.04 -17.10
CA GLN A 67 8.96 11.42 -16.44
C GLN A 67 8.77 12.55 -15.41
N GLU A 68 7.66 13.28 -15.49
CA GLU A 68 7.25 14.25 -14.47
C GLU A 68 6.80 13.54 -13.18
N ASP A 69 5.96 12.50 -13.28
CA ASP A 69 5.51 11.73 -12.12
C ASP A 69 6.69 11.05 -11.39
N PHE A 70 7.68 10.52 -12.12
CA PHE A 70 8.92 9.99 -11.52
C PHE A 70 9.70 11.06 -10.74
N LYS A 71 9.83 12.28 -11.27
CA LYS A 71 10.53 13.40 -10.61
C LYS A 71 9.76 13.90 -9.38
N GLU A 72 8.43 13.83 -9.40
CA GLU A 72 7.61 14.15 -8.23
C GLU A 72 7.81 13.13 -7.11
N ILE A 73 7.90 11.84 -7.43
CA ILE A 73 8.25 10.79 -6.44
C ILE A 73 9.69 10.97 -5.92
N GLU A 74 10.67 11.21 -6.80
CA GLU A 74 12.07 11.47 -6.43
C GLU A 74 12.16 12.67 -5.45
N SER A 75 11.55 13.80 -5.81
CA SER A 75 11.44 14.98 -4.96
C SER A 75 10.73 14.70 -3.63
N ALA A 76 9.64 13.93 -3.62
CA ALA A 76 8.95 13.55 -2.39
C ALA A 76 9.85 12.69 -1.47
N LEU A 77 10.63 11.77 -2.03
CA LEU A 77 11.57 10.93 -1.28
C LEU A 77 12.76 11.74 -0.74
N GLU A 78 13.30 12.69 -1.53
CA GLU A 78 14.33 13.63 -1.06
C GLU A 78 13.82 14.53 0.09
N ASN A 79 12.59 15.03 -0.01
CA ASN A 79 11.95 15.81 1.07
C ASN A 79 11.76 14.96 2.34
N ILE A 80 11.26 13.73 2.24
CA ILE A 80 11.13 12.81 3.39
C ILE A 80 12.49 12.49 4.00
N ALA A 81 13.53 12.27 3.19
CA ALA A 81 14.88 11.99 3.67
C ALA A 81 15.51 13.19 4.40
N THR A 82 15.34 14.40 3.86
CA THR A 82 15.84 15.64 4.48
C THR A 82 15.06 16.00 5.75
N GLU A 83 13.74 15.87 5.76
CA GLU A 83 12.92 16.02 6.98
C GLU A 83 13.31 15.02 8.06
N LYS A 84 13.51 13.74 7.71
CA LYS A 84 13.96 12.71 8.65
C LYS A 84 15.33 13.05 9.25
N ASN A 85 16.29 13.48 8.43
CA ASN A 85 17.61 13.89 8.91
C ASN A 85 17.53 15.12 9.82
N LYS A 86 16.67 16.09 9.48
CA LYS A 86 16.39 17.27 10.31
C LYS A 86 15.78 16.89 11.66
N LEU A 87 14.82 15.96 11.70
CA LEU A 87 14.22 15.45 12.93
C LEU A 87 15.21 14.66 13.80
N ILE A 88 16.22 14.00 13.21
CA ILE A 88 17.31 13.35 13.95
C ILE A 88 18.20 14.41 14.62
N ILE A 89 18.59 15.46 13.88
CA ILE A 89 19.37 16.58 14.42
C ILE A 89 18.60 17.29 15.53
N GLU A 90 17.32 17.63 15.31
CA GLU A 90 16.47 18.26 16.34
C GLU A 90 16.30 17.37 17.59
N LYS A 91 16.34 16.04 17.45
CA LYS A 91 16.34 15.12 18.60
C LYS A 91 17.66 15.20 19.37
N GLU A 92 18.79 15.24 18.67
CA GLU A 92 20.13 15.39 19.24
C GLU A 92 20.24 16.74 19.98
N GLU A 93 19.83 17.85 19.36
CA GLU A 93 19.76 19.18 19.98
C GLU A 93 18.87 19.23 21.24
N ILE A 94 17.77 18.46 21.28
CA ILE A 94 16.92 18.34 22.47
C ILE A 94 17.61 17.49 23.57
N GLU A 95 18.45 16.54 23.19
CA GLU A 95 19.21 15.69 24.12
C GLU A 95 20.39 16.48 24.73
N ASP A 96 21.11 17.26 23.92
CA ASP A 96 22.12 18.24 24.38
C ASP A 96 21.49 19.26 25.35
N LEU A 97 20.32 19.83 24.99
CA LEU A 97 19.60 20.78 25.86
C LEU A 97 19.16 20.15 27.19
N LYS A 98 18.94 18.82 27.25
CA LYS A 98 18.69 18.12 28.52
C LYS A 98 19.95 18.01 29.36
N GLU A 99 21.10 17.77 28.75
CA GLU A 99 22.40 17.74 29.43
C GLU A 99 22.76 19.12 29.99
N GLU A 100 22.68 20.19 29.18
CA GLU A 100 22.85 21.58 29.64
C GLU A 100 21.91 21.94 30.80
N MET A 101 20.63 21.50 30.74
CA MET A 101 19.67 21.71 31.82
C MET A 101 19.92 20.83 33.05
N ALA A 102 20.68 19.75 32.95
CA ALA A 102 21.14 18.93 34.07
C ALA A 102 22.38 19.56 34.73
N GLU A 103 23.36 20.01 33.93
CA GLU A 103 24.53 20.77 34.38
C GLU A 103 24.11 22.04 35.11
N TYR A 104 23.23 22.86 34.53
CA TYR A 104 22.67 24.05 35.18
C TYR A 104 22.02 23.75 36.55
N LYS A 105 21.37 22.59 36.70
CA LYS A 105 20.78 22.15 37.97
C LYS A 105 21.83 21.60 38.95
N GLN A 106 23.00 21.20 38.48
CA GLN A 106 24.15 20.88 39.31
C GLN A 106 24.84 22.16 39.78
N ASP A 107 25.11 23.12 38.89
CA ASP A 107 25.69 24.43 39.21
C ASP A 107 24.88 25.16 40.29
N ILE A 108 23.54 25.11 40.23
CA ILE A 108 22.67 25.68 41.28
C ILE A 108 22.88 25.01 42.65
N LYS A 109 23.16 23.70 42.69
CA LYS A 109 23.43 22.99 43.95
C LYS A 109 24.82 23.33 44.47
N GLU A 110 25.84 23.31 43.62
CA GLU A 110 27.20 23.69 43.98
C GLU A 110 27.25 25.14 44.49
N LEU A 111 26.50 26.05 43.86
CA LEU A 111 26.32 27.42 44.33
C LEU A 111 25.62 27.48 45.70
N GLN A 112 24.61 26.64 45.95
CA GLN A 112 23.96 26.55 47.26
C GLN A 112 24.91 26.03 48.35
N ASP A 113 25.72 25.02 48.03
CA ASP A 113 26.70 24.46 48.97
C ASP A 113 27.79 25.49 49.31
N VAL A 114 28.35 26.19 48.33
CA VAL A 114 29.30 27.30 48.56
C VAL A 114 28.66 28.45 49.36
N VAL A 115 27.37 28.73 49.15
CA VAL A 115 26.62 29.74 49.95
C VAL A 115 26.41 29.28 51.41
N LEU A 116 26.26 27.98 51.65
CA LEU A 116 26.19 27.40 52.99
C LEU A 116 27.56 27.47 53.70
N GLU A 117 28.66 27.19 52.99
CA GLU A 117 30.03 27.28 53.52
C GLU A 117 30.44 28.73 53.85
N THR A 118 30.15 29.67 52.95
CA THR A 118 30.54 31.09 53.09
C THR A 118 29.56 31.92 53.92
N GLY A 119 28.34 31.42 54.14
CA GLY A 119 27.28 32.10 54.88
C GLY A 119 26.56 33.23 54.11
N HIS A 120 26.89 33.46 52.83
CA HIS A 120 26.34 34.55 52.01
C HIS A 120 24.94 34.25 51.43
N LYS A 121 23.95 34.11 52.32
CA LYS A 121 22.54 33.75 52.01
C LYS A 121 21.80 34.65 51.00
N GLU A 122 22.38 35.76 50.58
CA GLU A 122 21.80 36.66 49.57
C GLU A 122 22.04 36.17 48.13
N ILE A 123 23.06 35.33 47.91
CA ILE A 123 23.40 34.77 46.60
C ILE A 123 22.49 33.57 46.33
N HIS A 124 21.66 33.65 45.27
CA HIS A 124 20.72 32.61 44.86
C HIS A 124 20.30 32.79 43.39
N GLU A 125 19.71 31.74 42.79
CA GLU A 125 19.13 31.82 41.44
C GLU A 125 18.07 32.92 41.36
N SER A 126 18.15 33.75 40.31
CA SER A 126 17.15 34.79 40.06
C SER A 126 15.76 34.19 39.79
N LYS A 127 14.70 34.78 40.40
CA LYS A 127 13.30 34.35 40.20
C LYS A 127 12.84 34.32 38.73
N ALA A 128 13.50 35.07 37.84
CA ALA A 128 13.26 35.02 36.40
C ALA A 128 13.85 33.76 35.77
N ALA A 129 15.08 33.39 36.10
CA ALA A 129 15.74 32.17 35.64
C ALA A 129 14.98 30.92 36.11
N LEU A 130 14.55 30.87 37.38
CA LEU A 130 13.72 29.78 37.92
C LEU A 130 12.37 29.61 37.19
N ARG A 131 11.84 30.67 36.57
CA ARG A 131 10.62 30.60 35.74
C ARG A 131 10.92 30.12 34.33
N LEU A 132 12.11 30.45 33.80
CA LEU A 132 12.58 30.05 32.49
C LEU A 132 12.94 28.56 32.47
N SER A 133 13.76 28.10 33.42
CA SER A 133 14.11 26.67 33.59
C SER A 133 12.86 25.79 33.71
N LYS A 134 11.89 26.19 34.56
CA LYS A 134 10.57 25.53 34.67
C LYS A 134 9.71 25.58 33.40
N ARG A 135 9.99 26.48 32.45
CA ARG A 135 9.32 26.50 31.14
C ARG A 135 10.03 25.61 30.13
N VAL A 136 11.36 25.58 30.15
CA VAL A 136 12.19 24.66 29.37
C VAL A 136 11.90 23.21 29.77
N ASP A 137 11.92 22.89 31.07
CA ASP A 137 11.54 21.57 31.61
C ASP A 137 10.19 21.07 31.07
N LYS A 138 9.18 21.95 30.99
CA LYS A 138 7.85 21.64 30.46
C LYS A 138 7.84 21.43 28.96
N MET A 139 8.65 22.18 28.23
CA MET A 139 8.79 22.05 26.78
C MET A 139 9.45 20.71 26.42
N ILE A 140 10.55 20.39 27.11
CA ILE A 140 11.24 19.10 27.03
C ILE A 140 10.27 17.95 27.36
N SER A 141 9.56 18.02 28.49
CA SER A 141 8.58 16.98 28.87
C SER A 141 7.48 16.79 27.82
N ALA A 142 7.03 17.87 27.18
CA ALA A 142 6.02 17.79 26.13
C ALA A 142 6.58 17.13 24.85
N MET A 143 7.82 17.42 24.47
CA MET A 143 8.49 16.77 23.34
C MET A 143 8.74 15.29 23.61
N ASP A 144 9.15 14.92 24.83
CA ASP A 144 9.31 13.52 25.23
C ASP A 144 8.00 12.75 25.10
N HIS A 145 6.86 13.32 25.52
CA HIS A 145 5.56 12.68 25.33
C HIS A 145 5.14 12.52 23.86
N LEU A 146 5.52 13.45 22.98
CA LEU A 146 5.26 13.35 21.54
C LEU A 146 6.15 12.27 20.89
N LEU A 147 7.44 12.26 21.21
CA LEU A 147 8.39 11.24 20.76
C LEU A 147 7.97 9.84 21.23
N ASP A 148 7.54 9.70 22.49
CA ASP A 148 6.99 8.46 23.03
C ASP A 148 5.76 7.96 22.27
N GLY A 149 4.88 8.88 21.87
CA GLY A 149 3.69 8.57 21.07
C GLY A 149 4.07 8.05 19.69
N LEU A 150 4.93 8.79 18.99
CA LEU A 150 5.41 8.45 17.65
C LEU A 150 6.21 7.14 17.63
N ASN A 151 7.07 6.90 18.64
CA ASN A 151 7.81 5.65 18.77
C ASN A 151 6.88 4.46 18.98
N LYS A 152 5.85 4.59 19.83
CA LYS A 152 4.83 3.54 20.02
C LYS A 152 4.06 3.26 18.73
N GLU A 153 3.65 4.29 18.00
CA GLU A 153 2.97 4.13 16.70
C GLU A 153 3.87 3.42 15.69
N ARG A 154 5.12 3.89 15.53
CA ARG A 154 6.16 3.27 14.69
C ARG A 154 6.37 1.79 15.02
N ASP A 155 6.48 1.46 16.30
CA ASP A 155 6.70 0.09 16.77
C ASP A 155 5.46 -0.79 16.52
N THR A 156 4.24 -0.26 16.69
CA THR A 156 3.02 -1.01 16.32
C THR A 156 2.91 -1.25 14.82
N LEU A 157 3.29 -0.28 13.98
CA LEU A 157 3.34 -0.45 12.52
C LEU A 157 4.40 -1.49 12.12
N GLN A 158 5.59 -1.44 12.71
CA GLN A 158 6.62 -2.46 12.48
C GLN A 158 6.16 -3.86 12.94
N GLN A 159 5.47 -3.96 14.07
CA GLN A 159 4.89 -5.23 14.54
C GLN A 159 3.79 -5.73 13.60
N GLN A 160 2.95 -4.86 13.03
CA GLN A 160 1.94 -5.24 12.05
C GLN A 160 2.58 -5.73 10.74
N ILE A 161 3.61 -5.03 10.24
CA ILE A 161 4.40 -5.46 9.06
C ILE A 161 5.03 -6.83 9.34
N HIS A 162 5.77 -6.98 10.45
CA HIS A 162 6.41 -8.24 10.82
C HIS A 162 5.39 -9.38 11.08
N SER A 163 4.18 -9.08 11.56
CA SER A 163 3.14 -10.10 11.75
C SER A 163 2.59 -10.57 10.40
N LYS A 164 2.30 -9.65 9.46
CA LYS A 164 1.94 -9.99 8.08
C LYS A 164 3.02 -10.83 7.37
N VAL A 165 4.30 -10.50 7.57
CA VAL A 165 5.45 -11.27 7.07
C VAL A 165 5.48 -12.69 7.67
N LYS A 166 5.07 -12.84 8.93
CA LYS A 166 5.14 -14.11 9.68
C LYS A 166 3.91 -15.01 9.50
N GLU A 167 2.77 -14.47 9.09
CA GLU A 167 1.51 -15.19 8.88
C GLU A 167 1.49 -16.06 7.61
N GLY A 168 2.60 -16.16 6.87
CA GLY A 168 2.77 -17.15 5.81
C GLY A 168 2.13 -16.78 4.48
N VAL A 169 1.78 -15.50 4.27
CA VAL A 169 1.87 -14.94 2.93
C VAL A 169 3.32 -15.12 2.49
N SER A 170 3.53 -15.84 1.40
CA SER A 170 4.88 -16.16 0.90
C SER A 170 5.53 -14.92 0.32
N ILE A 171 6.13 -14.10 1.17
CA ILE A 171 7.20 -13.18 0.76
C ILE A 171 8.35 -14.08 0.31
N GLY A 172 8.37 -14.34 -0.99
CA GLY A 172 9.30 -15.21 -1.69
C GLY A 172 10.70 -14.61 -1.73
N LYS A 173 11.35 -14.59 -0.56
CA LYS A 173 12.63 -13.92 -0.25
C LYS A 173 12.50 -12.41 -0.11
N GLU A 174 13.52 -11.84 0.52
CA GLU A 174 13.77 -10.40 0.62
C GLU A 174 13.89 -9.81 -0.80
N ARG A 175 12.76 -9.31 -1.28
CA ARG A 175 12.69 -8.32 -2.35
C ARG A 175 11.74 -7.26 -1.82
N ASP A 176 12.30 -6.07 -1.56
CA ASP A 176 11.51 -4.84 -1.44
C ASP A 176 10.75 -4.55 -2.77
N ASP A 177 11.11 -5.30 -3.80
CA ASP A 177 10.61 -5.31 -5.17
C ASP A 177 9.30 -6.10 -5.40
N ILE A 178 8.40 -6.32 -4.41
CA ILE A 178 7.10 -7.00 -4.65
C ILE A 178 5.94 -6.22 -4.02
N ILE A 179 4.95 -5.83 -4.85
CA ILE A 179 3.79 -5.02 -4.42
C ILE A 179 2.47 -5.66 -4.88
N GLY A 180 1.49 -5.78 -3.98
CA GLY A 180 0.15 -6.27 -4.30
C GLY A 180 -0.68 -5.27 -5.12
N ILE A 181 -1.37 -5.71 -6.18
CA ILE A 181 -2.13 -4.85 -7.11
C ILE A 181 -3.15 -3.98 -6.37
N ASN A 182 -3.93 -4.59 -5.47
CA ASN A 182 -4.95 -3.88 -4.69
C ASN A 182 -4.35 -2.81 -3.75
N GLU A 183 -3.16 -3.06 -3.20
CA GLU A 183 -2.46 -2.10 -2.34
C GLU A 183 -1.88 -0.94 -3.17
N LEU A 184 -1.33 -1.24 -4.35
CA LEU A 184 -0.84 -0.24 -5.30
C LEU A 184 -1.97 0.67 -5.81
N VAL A 185 -3.11 0.12 -6.21
CA VAL A 185 -4.29 0.89 -6.64
C VAL A 185 -4.83 1.78 -5.51
N LEU A 186 -4.84 1.28 -4.26
CA LEU A 186 -5.24 2.07 -3.08
C LEU A 186 -4.22 3.16 -2.71
N ALA A 187 -2.92 2.88 -2.86
CA ALA A 187 -1.86 3.87 -2.66
C ALA A 187 -1.98 5.01 -3.69
N ILE A 188 -2.15 4.67 -4.97
CA ILE A 188 -2.40 5.64 -6.05
C ILE A 188 -3.65 6.49 -5.75
N LYS A 189 -4.77 5.87 -5.35
CA LYS A 189 -6.01 6.59 -4.98
C LYS A 189 -5.80 7.57 -3.82
N ARG A 190 -4.94 7.23 -2.85
CA ARG A 190 -4.61 8.09 -1.69
C ARG A 190 -3.65 9.23 -2.03
N ILE A 191 -2.60 8.93 -2.80
CA ILE A 191 -1.51 9.88 -3.12
C ILE A 191 -1.97 10.90 -4.16
N GLN A 192 -2.49 10.44 -5.31
CA GLN A 192 -2.85 11.31 -6.43
C GLN A 192 -4.26 11.94 -6.30
N LYS A 193 -5.04 11.60 -5.27
CA LYS A 193 -6.45 12.03 -5.09
C LYS A 193 -7.31 11.84 -6.35
N VAL A 194 -7.08 10.78 -7.11
CA VAL A 194 -7.78 10.52 -8.37
C VAL A 194 -9.29 10.35 -8.09
N SER A 195 -10.08 11.35 -8.52
CA SER A 195 -11.55 11.32 -8.45
C SER A 195 -12.17 10.37 -9.48
N ASP A 196 -11.40 10.04 -10.52
CA ASP A 196 -11.89 9.39 -11.71
C ASP A 196 -11.70 7.87 -11.58
N ASP A 197 -12.75 7.17 -11.11
CA ASP A 197 -12.72 5.71 -10.97
C ASP A 197 -12.41 4.99 -12.31
N THR A 198 -12.69 5.63 -13.45
CA THR A 198 -12.33 5.13 -14.80
C THR A 198 -10.82 5.13 -15.06
N ARG A 199 -10.04 6.04 -14.44
CA ARG A 199 -8.57 6.03 -14.51
C ARG A 199 -7.98 4.96 -13.60
N LEU A 200 -8.55 4.79 -12.40
CA LEU A 200 -8.19 3.71 -11.48
C LEU A 200 -8.45 2.31 -12.08
N GLN A 201 -9.56 2.12 -12.79
CA GLN A 201 -9.83 0.88 -13.54
C GLN A 201 -8.75 0.59 -14.59
N ARG A 202 -8.37 1.58 -15.42
CA ARG A 202 -7.30 1.38 -16.42
C ARG A 202 -5.96 1.00 -15.79
N ILE A 203 -5.64 1.54 -14.61
CA ILE A 203 -4.42 1.20 -13.88
C ILE A 203 -4.50 -0.24 -13.38
N ALA A 204 -5.64 -0.67 -12.82
CA ALA A 204 -5.86 -2.06 -12.42
C ALA A 204 -5.74 -3.02 -13.62
N ASP A 205 -6.39 -2.71 -14.75
CA ASP A 205 -6.36 -3.50 -15.98
C ASP A 205 -4.96 -3.65 -16.60
N VAL A 206 -4.04 -2.72 -16.32
CA VAL A 206 -2.63 -2.79 -16.78
C VAL A 206 -1.79 -3.60 -15.80
N LEU A 207 -1.98 -3.41 -14.49
CA LEU A 207 -1.29 -4.19 -13.47
C LEU A 207 -1.66 -5.68 -13.54
N GLU A 208 -2.92 -6.02 -13.79
CA GLU A 208 -3.39 -7.40 -14.02
C GLU A 208 -2.78 -8.05 -15.29
N LYS A 209 -2.36 -7.24 -16.27
CA LYS A 209 -1.63 -7.74 -17.46
C LYS A 209 -0.12 -7.86 -17.26
N MET A 210 0.43 -7.21 -16.23
CA MET A 210 1.84 -7.31 -15.82
C MET A 210 2.06 -8.39 -14.76
N ASP A 211 0.99 -8.81 -14.08
CA ASP A 211 0.91 -10.03 -13.27
C ASP A 211 0.84 -11.26 -14.20
N VAL A 212 2.02 -11.80 -14.54
CA VAL A 212 2.21 -12.88 -15.52
C VAL A 212 1.82 -14.25 -14.95
N ASP A 213 1.93 -14.42 -13.63
CA ASP A 213 1.60 -15.62 -12.88
C ASP A 213 0.20 -15.60 -12.23
N HIS A 214 -0.52 -14.48 -12.37
CA HIS A 214 -1.87 -14.24 -11.85
C HIS A 214 -1.98 -14.47 -10.32
N ASP A 215 -0.95 -14.03 -9.58
CA ASP A 215 -0.86 -14.19 -8.13
C ASP A 215 -1.43 -12.99 -7.34
N GLY A 216 -1.76 -11.89 -8.03
CA GLY A 216 -2.29 -10.66 -7.46
C GLY A 216 -1.22 -9.67 -6.95
N ALA A 217 0.05 -9.97 -7.18
CA ALA A 217 1.20 -9.12 -6.92
C ALA A 217 2.01 -8.86 -8.20
N VAL A 218 2.84 -7.83 -8.16
CA VAL A 218 3.70 -7.45 -9.29
C VAL A 218 5.09 -7.13 -8.74
N GLU A 219 6.13 -7.73 -9.35
CA GLU A 219 7.50 -7.35 -9.02
C GLU A 219 7.76 -5.90 -9.51
N ILE A 220 8.40 -5.05 -8.70
CA ILE A 220 8.83 -3.69 -9.09
C ILE A 220 9.72 -3.77 -10.33
N ASP A 221 10.48 -4.85 -10.47
CA ASP A 221 11.32 -5.17 -11.62
C ASP A 221 10.53 -5.41 -12.92
N HIS A 222 9.21 -5.66 -12.85
CA HIS A 222 8.29 -5.69 -13.99
C HIS A 222 7.64 -4.33 -14.24
N VAL A 223 7.44 -3.51 -13.20
CA VAL A 223 6.93 -2.12 -13.32
C VAL A 223 8.00 -1.17 -13.87
N LEU A 224 9.25 -1.32 -13.45
CA LEU A 224 10.40 -0.50 -13.84
C LEU A 224 11.14 -1.00 -15.10
N LYS A 225 10.58 -1.99 -15.82
CA LYS A 225 11.01 -2.34 -17.18
C LYS A 225 10.01 -1.85 -18.23
N PRO A 226 9.85 -0.53 -18.45
CA PRO A 226 9.21 -0.06 -19.66
C PRO A 226 10.13 -0.41 -20.85
N TYR A 227 9.58 -1.19 -21.79
CA TYR A 227 10.00 -1.37 -23.18
C TYR A 227 11.45 -0.97 -23.53
N THR A 228 12.34 -1.97 -23.63
CA THR A 228 13.58 -1.90 -24.43
C THR A 228 13.46 -2.83 -25.64
#